data_AF-A0A3P7ITM2-F1
#
_entry.id   AF-A0A3P7ITM2-F1
#
_cell.length_a   1.000
_cell.length_b   1.000
_cell.length_c   1.000
_cell.angle_alpha   90.00
_cell.angle_beta   90.00
_cell.angle_gamma   90.00
#
_symmetry.space_group_name_H-M   'P 1'
#
loop_
_entity.id
_entity.type
_entity.pdbx_description
1 polymer ?
#
loop_
_entity_poly.entity_id
_entity_poly.type
_entity_poly.pdbx_seq_one_letter_code
_entity_poly.pdbx_strand_id
1 'polypeptide(L)'
;MVYFKVSEKKQLFNAWKVQRQKEERDEKRLAIKKAKENLEKWLQDHPKMKPGLKYMRAREIFSKEPVWQAVHEDDRQDIFREALSYVTKRDADLNRETRKRNIKALAEILESMDQITYKTTWAQAQRLLIENPQFADDTTLQSMDKEDALIVFEEHIRQAEKEHAEIKEAEVSF
;
A
#
# COMPACT_ATOMS: atom_id res chain seq x y z
N MET A 1 -46.64 40.86 32.04
CA MET A 1 -46.49 40.33 30.67
C MET A 1 -45.48 41.20 29.93
N VAL A 2 -44.34 40.67 29.53
CA VAL A 2 -43.37 41.42 28.71
C VAL A 2 -43.96 41.52 27.30
N TYR A 3 -44.55 42.67 26.98
CA TYR A 3 -44.97 43.01 25.63
C TYR A 3 -43.71 43.25 24.79
N PHE A 4 -43.21 42.21 24.13
CA PHE A 4 -42.25 42.41 23.05
C PHE A 4 -42.91 43.31 22.01
N LYS A 5 -42.33 44.50 21.79
CA LYS A 5 -42.81 45.40 20.74
C LYS A 5 -42.77 44.62 19.42
N VAL A 6 -43.75 44.84 18.56
CA VAL A 6 -43.84 44.17 17.24
C VAL A 6 -42.51 44.31 16.45
N SER A 7 -41.80 45.42 16.65
CA SER A 7 -40.45 45.66 16.12
C SER A 7 -39.40 44.66 16.64
N GLU A 8 -39.39 44.35 17.93
CA GLU A 8 -38.45 43.41 18.56
C GLU A 8 -38.74 41.97 18.11
N LYS A 9 -40.02 41.59 18.01
CA LYS A 9 -40.42 40.28 17.45
C LYS A 9 -39.95 40.13 16.00
N LYS A 10 -40.07 41.18 15.18
CA LYS A 10 -39.61 41.19 13.80
C LYS A 10 -38.08 41.09 13.69
N GLN A 11 -37.34 41.77 14.57
CA GLN A 11 -35.88 41.69 14.63
C GLN A 11 -35.40 40.29 15.01
N LEU A 12 -35.97 39.68 16.06
CA LEU A 12 -35.65 38.32 16.49
C LEU A 12 -35.98 37.29 15.40
N PHE A 13 -37.12 37.43 14.72
CA PHE A 13 -37.49 36.54 13.62
C PHE A 13 -36.54 36.66 12.43
N ASN A 14 -36.14 37.87 12.06
CA ASN A 14 -35.15 38.09 10.99
C ASN A 14 -33.77 37.51 11.37
N ALA A 15 -33.33 37.70 12.61
CA ALA A 15 -32.08 37.12 13.11
C ALA A 15 -32.12 35.59 13.09
N TRP A 16 -33.22 34.99 13.56
CA TRP A 16 -33.42 33.54 13.50
C TRP A 16 -33.41 33.02 12.06
N LYS A 17 -34.09 33.70 11.12
CA LYS A 17 -34.10 33.31 9.70
C LYS A 17 -32.69 33.33 9.10
N VAL A 18 -31.90 34.36 9.38
CA VAL A 18 -30.50 34.46 8.89
C VAL A 18 -29.63 33.37 9.51
N GLN A 19 -29.76 33.14 10.82
CA GLN A 19 -29.01 32.09 11.53
C GLN A 19 -29.36 30.71 10.98
N ARG A 20 -30.65 30.42 10.76
CA ARG A 20 -31.11 29.14 10.21
C ARG A 20 -30.59 28.90 8.79
N GLN A 21 -30.60 29.92 7.94
CA GLN A 21 -30.02 29.83 6.59
C GLN A 21 -28.51 29.57 6.61
N LYS A 22 -27.80 30.17 7.58
CA LYS A 22 -26.37 29.93 7.78
C LYS A 22 -26.11 28.48 8.22
N GLU A 23 -26.85 27.98 9.21
CA GLU A 23 -26.76 26.60 9.69
C GLU A 23 -27.02 25.60 8.57
N GLU A 24 -28.10 25.76 7.79
CA GLU A 24 -28.42 24.86 6.67
C GLU A 24 -27.32 24.87 5.59
N ARG A 25 -26.68 26.02 5.35
CA ARG A 25 -25.55 26.13 4.42
C ARG A 25 -24.32 25.41 4.95
N ASP A 26 -24.02 25.57 6.23
CA ASP A 26 -22.87 24.95 6.88
C ASP A 26 -23.06 23.42 6.99
N GLU A 27 -24.26 22.95 7.32
CA GLU A 27 -24.63 21.53 7.31
C GLU A 27 -24.46 20.90 5.93
N LYS A 28 -24.96 21.56 4.87
CA LYS A 28 -24.77 21.09 3.49
C LYS A 28 -23.29 21.04 3.11
N ARG A 29 -22.50 22.06 3.48
CA ARG A 29 -21.07 22.09 3.21
C ARG A 29 -20.33 20.95 3.91
N LEU A 30 -20.67 20.68 5.17
CA LEU A 30 -20.09 19.60 5.95
C LEU A 30 -20.48 18.23 5.37
N ALA A 31 -21.74 18.05 4.98
CA ALA A 31 -22.22 16.83 4.35
C ALA A 31 -21.49 16.53 3.03
N ILE A 32 -21.28 17.54 2.18
CA ILE A 32 -20.51 17.42 0.94
C ILE A 32 -19.06 17.02 1.25
N LYS A 33 -18.40 17.71 2.19
CA LYS A 33 -17.02 17.39 2.59
C LYS A 33 -16.91 15.93 3.05
N LYS A 34 -17.82 15.49 3.93
CA LYS A 34 -17.87 14.11 4.43
C LYS A 34 -18.13 13.10 3.31
N ALA A 35 -19.01 13.41 2.35
CA ALA A 35 -19.25 12.54 1.21
C ALA A 35 -17.99 12.35 0.35
N LYS A 36 -17.24 13.43 0.10
CA LYS A 36 -15.96 13.38 -0.64
C LYS A 36 -14.92 12.52 0.09
N GLU A 37 -14.71 12.77 1.38
CA GLU A 37 -13.76 12.00 2.21
C GLU A 37 -14.14 10.51 2.27
N ASN A 38 -15.44 10.20 2.40
CA ASN A 38 -15.92 8.83 2.41
C ASN A 38 -15.68 8.14 1.06
N LEU A 39 -15.93 8.82 -0.06
CA LEU A 39 -15.68 8.29 -1.39
C LEU A 39 -14.18 8.03 -1.60
N GLU A 40 -13.33 8.98 -1.22
CA GLU A 40 -11.88 8.85 -1.33
C GLU A 40 -11.38 7.61 -0.57
N LYS A 41 -11.71 7.51 0.72
CA LYS A 41 -11.32 6.36 1.56
C LYS A 41 -11.85 5.04 0.99
N TRP A 42 -13.12 5.03 0.59
CA TRP A 42 -13.73 3.85 0.01
C TRP A 42 -13.00 3.40 -1.26
N LEU A 43 -12.63 4.33 -2.15
CA LEU A 43 -11.84 4.01 -3.35
C LEU A 43 -10.45 3.49 -2.99
N GLN A 44 -9.76 4.09 -2.02
CA GLN A 44 -8.43 3.64 -1.59
C GLN A 44 -8.41 2.20 -1.07
N ASP A 45 -9.50 1.76 -0.43
CA ASP A 45 -9.64 0.42 0.15
C ASP A 45 -10.34 -0.58 -0.80
N HIS A 46 -10.91 -0.11 -1.92
CA HIS A 46 -11.73 -0.95 -2.77
C HIS A 46 -10.88 -1.93 -3.60
N PRO A 47 -11.16 -3.25 -3.62
CA PRO A 47 -10.33 -4.26 -4.31
C PRO A 47 -10.17 -4.07 -5.82
N LYS A 48 -11.12 -3.38 -6.46
CA LYS A 48 -11.06 -3.05 -7.90
C LYS A 48 -10.25 -1.79 -8.20
N MET A 49 -9.90 -0.99 -7.19
CA MET A 49 -9.02 0.15 -7.35
C MET A 49 -7.59 -0.35 -7.44
N LYS A 50 -7.02 -0.33 -8.64
CA LYS A 50 -5.67 -0.87 -8.92
C LYS A 50 -4.93 0.02 -9.90
N PRO A 51 -3.59 -0.02 -9.92
CA PRO A 51 -2.79 0.70 -10.92
C PRO A 51 -3.31 0.46 -12.35
N GLY A 52 -3.43 1.53 -13.12
CA GLY A 52 -3.89 1.47 -14.51
C GLY A 52 -5.40 1.52 -14.72
N LEU A 53 -6.23 1.44 -13.67
CA LEU A 53 -7.68 1.61 -13.79
C LEU A 53 -8.02 2.99 -14.38
N LYS A 54 -8.80 3.02 -15.47
CA LYS A 54 -9.23 4.26 -16.12
C LYS A 54 -10.53 4.77 -15.50
N TYR A 55 -10.68 6.10 -15.41
CA TYR A 55 -11.86 6.74 -14.82
C TYR A 55 -13.18 6.29 -15.46
N MET A 56 -13.25 6.19 -16.80
CA MET A 56 -14.46 5.74 -17.50
C MET A 56 -14.90 4.34 -17.04
N ARG A 57 -13.94 3.43 -16.87
CA ARG A 57 -14.21 2.08 -16.38
C ARG A 57 -14.60 2.10 -14.90
N ALA A 58 -13.94 2.91 -14.08
CA ALA A 58 -14.30 3.09 -12.67
C ALA A 58 -15.75 3.61 -12.52
N ARG A 59 -16.14 4.59 -13.35
CA ARG A 59 -17.50 5.13 -13.40
C ARG A 59 -18.52 4.04 -13.70
N GLU A 60 -18.26 3.17 -14.67
CA GLU A 60 -19.14 2.03 -14.96
C GLU A 60 -19.27 1.10 -13.76
N ILE A 61 -18.15 0.71 -13.15
CA ILE A 61 -18.10 -0.25 -12.04
C ILE A 61 -18.80 0.31 -10.79
N PHE A 62 -18.58 1.59 -10.47
CA PHE A 62 -18.99 2.20 -9.21
C PHE A 62 -20.27 3.04 -9.33
N SER A 63 -20.84 3.20 -10.52
CA SER A 63 -22.02 4.05 -10.80
C SER A 63 -23.22 3.81 -9.87
N LYS A 64 -23.41 2.58 -9.38
CA LYS A 64 -24.52 2.18 -8.52
C LYS A 64 -24.19 2.23 -7.03
N GLU A 65 -22.94 2.51 -6.67
CA GLU A 65 -22.52 2.53 -5.28
C GLU A 65 -23.02 3.81 -4.58
N PRO A 66 -23.68 3.70 -3.42
CA PRO A 66 -24.23 4.87 -2.72
C PRO A 66 -23.15 5.92 -2.41
N VAL A 67 -21.95 5.48 -2.02
CA VAL A 67 -20.80 6.36 -1.73
C VAL A 67 -20.31 7.11 -2.97
N TRP A 68 -20.43 6.52 -4.15
CA TRP A 68 -20.11 7.15 -5.43
C TRP A 68 -21.19 8.18 -5.80
N GLN A 69 -22.46 7.79 -5.67
CA GLN A 69 -23.60 8.65 -6.00
C GLN A 69 -23.74 9.87 -5.08
N ALA A 70 -23.27 9.77 -3.83
CA ALA A 70 -23.30 10.84 -2.84
C ALA A 70 -22.41 12.06 -3.16
N VAL A 71 -21.48 11.92 -4.11
CA VAL A 71 -20.56 12.98 -4.54
C VAL A 71 -20.96 13.50 -5.93
N HIS A 72 -20.80 14.79 -6.19
CA HIS A 72 -21.10 15.40 -7.50
C HIS A 72 -20.12 14.92 -8.58
N GLU A 73 -20.57 14.82 -9.84
CA GLU A 73 -19.76 14.26 -10.94
C GLU A 73 -18.44 15.00 -11.16
N ASP A 74 -18.46 16.33 -11.05
CA ASP A 74 -17.27 17.19 -11.19
C ASP A 74 -16.17 16.85 -10.16
N ASP A 75 -16.55 16.45 -8.94
CA ASP A 75 -15.62 16.13 -7.87
C ASP A 75 -15.09 14.69 -7.93
N ARG A 76 -15.88 13.77 -8.50
CA ARG A 76 -15.55 12.33 -8.54
C ARG A 76 -14.26 12.07 -9.31
N GLN A 77 -14.00 12.81 -10.39
CA GLN A 77 -12.82 12.59 -11.22
C GLN A 77 -11.53 12.97 -10.50
N ASP A 78 -11.52 14.08 -9.77
CA ASP A 78 -10.36 14.50 -8.98
C ASP A 78 -10.11 13.54 -7.81
N ILE A 79 -11.16 13.19 -7.07
CA ILE A 79 -11.08 12.22 -5.96
C ILE A 79 -10.57 10.86 -6.47
N PHE A 80 -11.06 10.40 -7.63
CA PHE A 80 -10.58 9.16 -8.25
C PHE A 80 -9.09 9.23 -8.60
N ARG A 81 -8.63 10.35 -9.18
CA ARG A 81 -7.22 10.54 -9.55
C ARG A 81 -6.32 10.50 -8.32
N GLU A 82 -6.72 11.18 -7.26
CA GLU A 82 -5.98 11.20 -5.99
C GLU A 82 -5.95 9.83 -5.32
N ALA A 83 -7.09 9.15 -5.23
CA ALA A 83 -7.17 7.78 -4.72
C ALA A 83 -6.33 6.80 -5.56
N LEU A 84 -6.31 6.94 -6.89
CA LEU A 84 -5.51 6.08 -7.76
C LEU A 84 -4.01 6.29 -7.56
N SER A 85 -3.59 7.55 -7.43
CA SER A 85 -2.20 7.90 -7.11
C SER A 85 -1.78 7.28 -5.77
N TYR A 86 -2.62 7.45 -4.74
CA TYR A 86 -2.40 6.87 -3.42
C TYR A 86 -2.27 5.34 -3.48
N VAL A 87 -3.24 4.65 -4.09
CA VAL A 87 -3.22 3.17 -4.21
C VAL A 87 -2.00 2.70 -4.98
N THR A 88 -1.66 3.37 -6.08
CA THR A 88 -0.49 3.00 -6.89
C THR A 88 0.80 3.13 -6.09
N LYS A 89 0.95 4.23 -5.33
CA LYS A 89 2.11 4.44 -4.47
C LYS A 89 2.16 3.42 -3.33
N ARG A 90 1.04 3.24 -2.60
CA ARG A 90 0.93 2.28 -1.50
C ARG A 90 1.30 0.87 -1.94
N ASP A 91 0.74 0.40 -3.05
CA ASP A 91 0.98 -0.96 -3.54
C ASP A 91 2.43 -1.12 -4.03
N ALA A 92 3.01 -0.09 -4.66
CA ALA A 92 4.43 -0.09 -5.04
C ALA A 92 5.35 -0.14 -3.82
N ASP A 93 5.06 0.64 -2.78
CA ASP A 93 5.82 0.67 -1.53
C ASP A 93 5.72 -0.69 -0.79
N LEU A 94 4.52 -1.28 -0.71
CA LEU A 94 4.32 -2.61 -0.13
C LEU A 94 5.09 -3.70 -0.88
N ASN A 95 5.07 -3.67 -2.21
CA ASN A 95 5.83 -4.62 -3.03
C ASN A 95 7.34 -4.44 -2.83
N ARG A 96 7.82 -3.20 -2.73
CA ARG A 96 9.23 -2.90 -2.47
C ARG A 96 9.68 -3.42 -1.11
N GLU A 97 8.90 -3.18 -0.05
CA GLU A 97 9.24 -3.67 1.28
C GLU A 97 9.19 -5.19 1.37
N THR A 98 8.20 -5.82 0.72
CA THR A 98 8.12 -7.29 0.63
C THR A 98 9.34 -7.86 -0.11
N ARG A 99 9.72 -7.27 -1.25
CA ARG A 99 10.93 -7.65 -2.00
C ARG A 99 12.19 -7.52 -1.13
N LYS A 100 12.35 -6.39 -0.45
CA LYS A 100 13.49 -6.13 0.44
C LYS A 100 13.56 -7.13 1.60
N ARG A 101 12.42 -7.43 2.23
CA ARG A 101 12.31 -8.44 3.29
C ARG A 101 12.71 -9.82 2.79
N ASN A 102 12.20 -10.22 1.62
CA ASN A 102 12.47 -11.53 1.03
C ASN A 102 13.94 -11.70 0.65
N ILE A 103 14.54 -10.69 0.01
CA ILE A 103 15.97 -10.66 -0.31
C ILE A 103 16.81 -10.88 0.96
N LYS A 104 16.51 -10.12 2.02
CA LYS A 104 17.22 -10.23 3.28
C LYS A 104 17.02 -11.60 3.94
N ALA A 105 15.80 -12.10 4.00
CA ALA A 105 15.49 -13.40 4.60
C ALA A 105 16.19 -14.55 3.86
N LEU A 106 16.21 -14.51 2.53
CA LEU A 106 16.93 -15.53 1.76
C LEU A 106 18.45 -15.49 2.03
N ALA A 107 19.04 -14.29 2.09
CA ALA A 107 20.46 -14.14 2.41
C ALA A 107 20.80 -14.72 3.79
N GLU A 108 20.01 -14.39 4.81
CA GLU A 108 20.17 -14.92 6.18
C GLU A 108 20.03 -16.45 6.23
N ILE A 109 19.09 -17.02 5.47
CA ILE A 109 18.93 -18.48 5.37
C ILE A 109 20.18 -19.10 4.73
N LEU A 110 20.65 -18.58 3.60
CA LEU A 110 21.85 -19.10 2.92
C LEU A 110 23.09 -19.02 3.82
N GLU A 111 23.29 -17.91 4.53
CA GLU A 111 24.38 -17.73 5.50
C GLU A 111 24.33 -18.76 6.66
N SER A 112 23.13 -19.18 7.07
CA SER A 112 22.95 -20.17 8.14
C SER A 112 23.12 -21.64 7.69
N MET A 113 23.27 -21.88 6.40
CA MET A 113 23.29 -23.23 5.82
C MET A 113 24.73 -23.69 5.53
N ASP A 114 25.31 -24.44 6.46
CA ASP A 114 26.66 -25.03 6.31
C ASP A 114 26.77 -25.98 5.09
N GLN A 115 25.66 -26.53 4.58
CA GLN A 115 25.65 -27.39 3.41
C GLN A 115 25.87 -26.64 2.08
N ILE A 116 25.69 -25.32 2.08
CA ILE A 116 25.90 -24.48 0.90
C ILE A 116 27.36 -24.01 0.94
N THR A 117 28.10 -24.38 -0.09
CA THR A 117 29.53 -24.08 -0.23
C THR A 117 29.76 -23.31 -1.52
N TYR A 118 30.96 -22.78 -1.71
CA TYR A 118 31.37 -22.10 -2.94
C TYR A 118 31.23 -22.94 -4.23
N LYS A 119 31.10 -24.28 -4.13
CA LYS A 119 30.87 -25.18 -5.28
C LYS A 119 29.40 -25.53 -5.50
N THR A 120 28.52 -25.09 -4.61
CA THR A 120 27.09 -25.44 -4.67
C THR A 120 26.47 -24.73 -5.86
N THR A 121 25.74 -25.49 -6.68
CA THR A 121 24.97 -24.95 -7.81
C THR A 121 23.59 -24.48 -7.35
N TRP A 122 22.97 -23.58 -8.10
CA TRP A 122 21.62 -23.10 -7.80
C TRP A 122 20.61 -24.26 -7.67
N ALA A 123 20.67 -25.26 -8.56
CA ALA A 123 19.77 -26.41 -8.52
C ALA A 123 19.93 -27.26 -7.24
N GLN A 124 21.14 -27.34 -6.68
CA GLN A 124 21.38 -28.00 -5.39
C GLN A 124 20.87 -27.14 -4.24
N ALA A 125 21.19 -25.84 -4.25
CA ALA A 125 20.72 -24.90 -3.24
C ALA A 125 19.20 -24.87 -3.15
N GLN A 126 18.48 -24.88 -4.28
CA GLN A 126 17.02 -24.94 -4.28
C GLN A 126 16.46 -26.19 -3.57
N ARG A 127 17.09 -27.36 -3.72
CA ARG A 127 16.64 -28.57 -3.02
C ARG A 127 16.82 -28.42 -1.51
N LEU A 128 17.99 -27.92 -1.11
CA LEU A 128 18.30 -27.68 0.30
C LEU A 128 17.39 -26.59 0.91
N LEU A 129 17.03 -25.56 0.14
CA LEU A 129 16.10 -24.50 0.57
C LEU A 129 14.69 -25.05 0.79
N ILE A 130 14.18 -25.92 -0.10
CA ILE A 130 12.85 -26.53 0.07
C ILE A 130 12.80 -27.42 1.32
N GLU A 131 13.92 -28.02 1.71
CA GLU A 131 14.04 -28.83 2.93
C GLU A 131 14.23 -27.97 4.19
N ASN A 132 14.57 -26.68 4.06
CA ASN A 132 14.79 -25.78 5.19
C ASN A 132 13.45 -25.20 5.68
N PRO A 133 13.04 -25.43 6.95
CA PRO A 133 11.77 -24.92 7.49
C PRO A 133 11.61 -23.40 7.38
N GLN A 134 12.69 -22.62 7.52
CA GLN A 134 12.61 -21.15 7.43
C GLN A 134 12.17 -20.67 6.04
N PHE A 135 12.49 -21.43 5.00
CA PHE A 135 12.05 -21.16 3.63
C PHE A 135 10.74 -21.90 3.30
N ALA A 136 10.56 -23.13 3.78
CA ALA A 136 9.38 -23.96 3.52
C ALA A 136 8.09 -23.40 4.14
N ASP A 137 8.19 -22.77 5.32
CA ASP A 137 7.02 -22.23 6.03
C ASP A 137 6.67 -20.79 5.61
N ASP A 138 7.59 -20.08 4.94
CA ASP A 138 7.38 -18.69 4.50
C ASP A 138 6.87 -18.61 3.05
N THR A 139 5.55 -18.64 2.91
CA THR A 139 4.87 -18.53 1.61
C THR A 139 5.21 -17.25 0.85
N THR A 140 5.47 -16.14 1.55
CA THR A 140 5.82 -14.87 0.91
C THR A 140 7.23 -14.92 0.34
N LEU A 141 8.16 -15.60 1.01
CA LEU A 141 9.51 -15.85 0.51
C LEU A 141 9.51 -16.82 -0.67
N GLN A 142 8.68 -17.87 -0.64
CA GLN A 142 8.52 -18.79 -1.77
C GLN A 142 8.00 -18.12 -3.04
N SER A 143 7.20 -17.07 -2.87
CA SER A 143 6.65 -16.26 -3.97
C SER A 143 7.60 -15.17 -4.48
N MET A 144 8.83 -15.09 -3.95
CA MET A 144 9.85 -14.13 -4.38
C MET A 144 10.17 -14.26 -5.87
N ASP A 145 10.59 -13.15 -6.48
CA ASP A 145 11.01 -13.14 -7.87
C ASP A 145 12.25 -14.03 -8.09
N LYS A 146 12.27 -14.79 -9.19
CA LYS A 146 13.34 -15.76 -9.47
C LYS A 146 14.66 -15.07 -9.77
N GLU A 147 14.64 -13.90 -10.40
CA GLU A 147 15.84 -13.12 -10.69
C GLU A 147 16.44 -12.60 -9.39
N ASP A 148 15.61 -12.06 -8.49
CA ASP A 148 16.09 -11.63 -7.17
C ASP A 148 16.71 -12.80 -6.38
N ALA A 149 16.08 -13.98 -6.42
CA ALA A 149 16.57 -15.15 -5.71
C ALA A 149 17.94 -15.62 -6.25
N LEU A 150 18.11 -15.58 -7.57
CA LEU A 150 19.39 -15.87 -8.22
C LEU A 150 20.47 -14.85 -7.85
N ILE A 151 20.15 -13.56 -7.86
CA ILE A 151 21.10 -12.50 -7.48
C ILE A 151 21.60 -12.70 -6.05
N VAL A 152 20.69 -12.98 -5.10
CA VAL A 152 21.05 -13.23 -3.69
C VAL A 152 21.95 -14.45 -3.57
N PHE A 153 21.64 -15.53 -4.29
CA PHE A 153 22.45 -16.73 -4.30
C PHE A 153 23.85 -16.53 -4.89
N GLU A 154 23.95 -15.86 -6.04
CA GLU A 154 25.23 -15.57 -6.67
C GLU A 154 26.13 -14.71 -5.77
N GLU A 155 25.56 -13.73 -5.06
CA GLU A 155 26.30 -12.93 -4.09
C GLU A 155 26.82 -13.78 -2.93
N HIS A 156 25.98 -14.66 -2.38
CA HIS A 156 26.39 -15.57 -1.31
C HIS A 156 27.53 -16.52 -1.75
N ILE A 157 27.43 -17.11 -2.94
CA ILE A 157 28.49 -17.99 -3.48
C ILE A 157 29.78 -17.20 -3.70
N ARG A 158 29.71 -15.99 -4.26
CA ARG A 158 30.89 -15.13 -4.46
C ARG A 158 31.58 -14.79 -3.14
N GLN A 159 30.79 -14.52 -2.09
CA GLN A 159 31.34 -14.28 -0.75
C GLN A 159 32.01 -15.55 -0.18
N ALA A 160 31.38 -16.72 -0.32
CA ALA A 160 31.96 -17.99 0.11
C ALA A 160 33.25 -18.35 -0.67
N GLU A 161 33.32 -18.04 -1.98
CA GLU A 161 34.53 -18.19 -2.79
C GLU A 161 35.68 -17.33 -2.25
N LYS A 162 35.38 -16.08 -1.90
CA LYS A 162 36.36 -15.13 -1.35
C LYS A 162 36.88 -15.59 0.00
N GLU A 163 36.01 -15.96 0.93
CA GLU A 163 36.41 -16.46 2.26
C GLU A 163 37.27 -17.72 2.16
N HIS A 164 36.90 -18.66 1.28
CA HIS A 164 37.69 -19.86 1.03
C HIS A 164 39.08 -19.54 0.43
N ALA A 165 39.16 -18.56 -0.48
CA ALA A 165 40.44 -18.12 -1.04
C ALA A 165 41.35 -17.49 0.02
N GLU A 166 40.80 -16.63 0.89
CA GLU A 166 41.52 -16.00 2.00
C GLU A 166 42.06 -17.02 3.01
N ILE A 167 41.25 -18.03 3.39
CA ILE A 167 41.69 -19.12 4.26
C ILE A 167 42.85 -19.89 3.63
N LYS A 168 42.75 -20.22 2.34
CA LYS A 168 43.78 -20.97 1.62
C LYS A 168 45.09 -20.17 1.49
N GLU A 169 45.02 -18.86 1.29
CA GLU A 169 46.20 -17.99 1.23
C GLU A 169 46.89 -17.88 2.60
N ALA A 170 46.09 -17.78 3.67
CA ALA A 170 46.60 -17.78 5.03
C ALA A 170 47.30 -19.11 5.37
N GLU A 171 46.71 -20.26 5.03
CA GLU A 171 47.32 -21.59 5.25
C GLU A 171 48.65 -21.78 4.52
N VAL A 172 48.84 -21.15 3.36
CA VAL A 172 50.08 -21.25 2.57
C VAL A 172 51.16 -20.27 3.06
N SER A 173 50.75 -19.24 3.81
CA SER A 173 51.62 -18.17 4.31
C SER A 173 52.18 -18.46 5.72
N PHE A 174 51.77 -19.56 6.35
CA PHE A 174 52.33 -20.13 7.59
C PHE A 174 53.23 -21.33 7.31
#